data_AF-A0A2V9VGP7-F1
#
_entry.id   AF-A0A2V9VGP7-F1
#
_cell.length_a   1.000
_cell.length_b   1.000
_cell.length_c   1.000
_cell.angle_alpha   90.00
_cell.angle_beta   90.00
_cell.angle_gamma   90.00
#
_symmetry.space_group_name_H-M   'P 1'
#
loop_
_entity.id
_entity.type
_entity.pdbx_description
1 polymer ?
#
loop_
_entity_poly.entity_id
_entity_poly.type
_entity_poly.pdbx_seq_one_letter_code
_entity_poly.pdbx_strand_id
1 'polypeptide(L)'
;MPVALCPTLVFGGTLPLVKTAFAHSILLAAAIAASGQTISRPAVPEKIKAPEREKVILQAQASGSQIYTCQPTPEGKYAWTLKAPDANLADLQGKPIGKHYAAPPGNTMMAVR
;
A
#
# COMPACT_ATOMS: atom_id res chain seq x y z
N MET A 1 -18.77 56.21 71.03
CA MET A 1 -18.00 56.84 72.13
C MET A 1 -17.35 55.71 72.91
N PRO A 2 -16.02 55.74 73.14
CA PRO A 2 -15.01 55.35 72.15
C PRO A 2 -13.98 54.36 72.79
N VAL A 3 -12.86 53.88 72.23
CA VAL A 3 -11.99 54.20 71.08
C VAL A 3 -11.13 52.95 70.78
N ALA A 4 -10.70 52.80 69.51
CA ALA A 4 -9.41 52.33 68.97
C ALA A 4 -8.43 51.51 69.86
N LEU A 5 -7.72 50.50 69.35
CA LEU A 5 -6.67 50.62 68.32
C LEU A 5 -6.40 49.32 67.52
N CYS A 6 -6.30 49.50 66.19
CA CYS A 6 -5.41 48.93 65.14
C CYS A 6 -4.08 48.25 65.61
N PRO A 7 -3.30 47.53 64.75
CA PRO A 7 -3.33 47.56 63.28
C PRO A 7 -2.98 46.26 62.46
N THR A 8 -3.28 46.34 61.15
CA THR A 8 -2.54 45.79 59.96
C THR A 8 -2.14 44.30 59.94
N LEU A 9 -2.71 43.46 59.07
CA LEU A 9 -2.49 43.33 57.62
C LEU A 9 -1.06 42.92 57.24
N VAL A 10 -0.86 41.61 57.03
CA VAL A 10 0.17 41.06 56.13
C VAL A 10 -0.46 39.97 55.28
N PHE A 11 -0.58 40.25 53.98
CA PHE A 11 -0.86 39.25 52.95
C PHE A 11 0.41 38.42 52.70
N GLY A 12 0.31 37.10 52.72
CA GLY A 12 1.41 36.22 52.34
C GLY A 12 0.92 34.80 52.17
N GLY A 13 0.63 34.39 50.93
CA GLY A 13 0.25 33.02 50.63
C GLY A 13 -0.29 32.87 49.22
N THR A 14 0.63 32.76 48.27
CA THR A 14 0.38 32.42 46.87
C THR A 14 -0.44 31.11 46.76
N LEU A 15 -1.57 31.17 46.06
CA LEU A 15 -2.42 30.03 45.71
C LEU A 15 -1.63 28.96 44.92
N PRO A 16 -1.48 27.70 45.41
CA PRO A 16 -1.13 26.60 44.52
C PRO A 16 -2.37 26.19 43.71
N LEU A 17 -2.50 26.88 42.57
CA LEU A 17 -2.66 26.30 41.24
C LEU A 17 -3.06 24.80 41.20
N VAL A 18 -4.27 24.56 40.66
CA VAL A 18 -4.61 23.40 39.81
C VAL A 18 -4.61 22.05 40.54
N LYS A 19 -5.72 21.69 41.18
CA LYS A 19 -6.75 20.80 40.60
C LYS A 19 -6.17 19.60 39.83
N THR A 20 -5.97 18.49 40.55
CA THR A 20 -6.54 17.18 40.20
C THR A 20 -6.88 16.96 38.73
N ALA A 21 -5.89 16.79 37.86
CA ALA A 21 -6.12 16.42 36.46
C ALA A 21 -4.87 15.84 35.77
N PHE A 22 -4.12 14.97 36.45
CA PHE A 22 -2.96 14.28 35.84
C PHE A 22 -2.99 12.77 36.09
N ALA A 23 -4.16 12.14 35.97
CA ALA A 23 -4.27 10.69 36.16
C ALA A 23 -5.18 9.97 35.16
N HIS A 24 -5.60 10.62 34.05
CA HIS A 24 -6.49 9.99 33.06
C HIS A 24 -6.01 10.11 31.60
N SER A 25 -4.82 10.66 31.34
CA SER A 25 -4.37 10.96 29.98
C SER A 25 -3.53 9.88 29.31
N ILE A 26 -3.39 8.68 29.91
CA ILE A 26 -2.47 7.62 29.41
C ILE A 26 -3.19 6.50 28.62
N LEU A 27 -4.51 6.56 28.43
CA LEU A 27 -5.27 5.44 27.82
C LEU A 27 -5.75 5.63 26.37
N LEU A 28 -5.22 6.59 25.60
CA LEU A 28 -5.64 6.78 24.19
C LEU A 28 -4.53 6.66 23.13
N ALA A 29 -3.32 6.23 23.47
CA ALA A 29 -2.20 6.18 22.52
C ALA A 29 -1.98 4.82 21.81
N ALA A 30 -2.85 3.82 22.01
CA ALA A 30 -2.62 2.44 21.54
C ALA A 30 -3.67 1.95 20.55
N ALA A 31 -3.92 2.66 19.45
CA ALA A 31 -4.77 2.14 18.38
C ALA A 31 -4.49 2.78 17.01
N ILE A 32 -3.23 2.81 16.58
CA ILE A 32 -2.93 2.96 15.15
C ILE A 32 -1.97 1.85 14.75
N ALA A 33 -2.42 0.60 14.89
CA ALA A 33 -1.83 -0.49 14.13
C ALA A 33 -2.20 -0.22 12.66
N ALA A 34 -1.25 0.32 11.89
CA ALA A 34 -1.38 0.45 10.44
C ALA A 34 -1.57 -0.96 9.86
N SER A 35 -2.83 -1.32 9.56
CA SER A 35 -3.17 -2.55 8.87
C SER A 35 -2.72 -2.43 7.41
N GLY A 36 -1.45 -2.73 7.14
CA GLY A 36 -0.97 -2.94 5.78
C GLY A 36 -1.75 -4.09 5.16
N GLN A 37 -2.53 -3.82 4.12
CA GLN A 37 -3.28 -4.87 3.42
C GLN A 37 -2.28 -5.85 2.80
N THR A 38 -2.27 -7.09 3.31
CA THR A 38 -1.45 -8.16 2.75
C THR A 38 -2.18 -8.74 1.54
N ILE A 39 -1.58 -8.62 0.35
CA ILE A 39 -2.12 -9.23 -0.87
C ILE A 39 -1.87 -10.74 -0.80
N SER A 40 -2.94 -11.52 -0.87
CA SER A 40 -2.85 -12.98 -0.86
C SER A 40 -2.31 -13.52 -2.19
N ARG A 41 -1.50 -14.58 -2.12
CA ARG A 41 -1.05 -15.29 -3.33
C ARG A 41 -2.24 -15.95 -4.02
N PRO A 42 -2.39 -15.80 -5.35
CA PRO A 42 -3.45 -16.48 -6.07
C PRO A 42 -3.19 -17.99 -6.10
N ALA A 43 -4.26 -18.78 -6.05
CA ALA A 43 -4.18 -20.22 -6.29
C ALA A 43 -3.89 -20.45 -7.78
N VAL A 44 -2.74 -21.07 -8.09
CA VAL A 44 -2.29 -21.35 -9.45
C VAL A 44 -1.72 -22.78 -9.54
N PRO A 45 -1.71 -23.42 -10.73
CA PRO A 45 -1.05 -24.70 -10.91
C PRO A 45 0.42 -24.65 -10.51
N GLU A 46 0.94 -25.78 -9.99
CA GLU A 46 2.31 -25.86 -9.46
C GLU A 46 3.37 -25.40 -10.48
N LYS A 47 3.16 -25.68 -11.78
CA LYS A 47 4.06 -25.31 -12.87
C LYS A 47 4.31 -23.80 -13.00
N ILE A 48 3.40 -22.96 -12.50
CA ILE A 48 3.50 -21.49 -12.57
C ILE A 48 3.51 -20.85 -11.17
N LYS A 49 3.64 -21.65 -10.12
CA LYS A 49 3.67 -21.15 -8.74
C LYS A 49 4.99 -20.42 -8.49
N ALA A 50 4.89 -19.19 -8.02
CA ALA A 50 6.05 -18.39 -7.63
C ALA A 50 6.74 -19.01 -6.39
N PRO A 51 8.09 -18.97 -6.29
CA PRO A 51 8.84 -19.45 -5.13
C PRO A 51 8.31 -18.92 -3.79
N GLU A 52 8.33 -19.74 -2.75
CA GLU A 52 7.75 -19.41 -1.42
C GLU A 52 8.32 -18.13 -0.80
N ARG A 53 9.59 -17.81 -1.06
CA ARG A 53 10.27 -16.62 -0.54
C ARG A 53 9.84 -15.30 -1.17
N GLU A 54 9.08 -15.33 -2.25
CA GLU A 54 8.57 -14.11 -2.90
C GLU A 54 7.35 -13.55 -2.16
N LYS A 55 6.94 -12.32 -2.46
CA LYS A 55 5.72 -11.72 -1.89
C LYS A 55 4.96 -11.03 -3.00
N VAL A 56 3.64 -11.08 -2.93
CA VAL A 56 2.79 -10.33 -3.86
C VAL A 56 2.85 -8.86 -3.46
N ILE A 57 3.35 -8.04 -4.38
CA ILE A 57 3.44 -6.58 -4.20
C ILE A 57 2.38 -5.82 -5.00
N LEU A 58 1.75 -6.48 -5.98
CA LEU A 58 0.74 -5.90 -6.86
C LEU A 58 -0.20 -7.00 -7.36
N GLN A 59 -1.50 -6.70 -7.40
CA GLN A 59 -2.50 -7.50 -8.09
C GLN A 59 -3.18 -6.63 -9.15
N ALA A 60 -3.23 -7.12 -10.39
CA ALA A 60 -3.75 -6.39 -11.53
C ALA A 60 -4.65 -7.29 -12.39
N GLN A 61 -5.67 -6.71 -13.00
CA GLN A 61 -6.43 -7.32 -14.08
C GLN A 61 -5.80 -6.93 -15.42
N ALA A 62 -5.53 -7.91 -16.28
CA ALA A 62 -5.00 -7.68 -17.60
C ALA A 62 -6.07 -7.95 -18.67
N SER A 63 -6.23 -7.04 -19.63
CA SER A 63 -7.10 -7.23 -20.79
C SER A 63 -6.34 -6.91 -22.07
N GLY A 64 -6.31 -7.86 -22.99
CA GLY A 64 -5.60 -7.74 -24.26
C GLY A 64 -5.33 -9.10 -24.91
N SER A 65 -4.27 -9.16 -25.72
CA SER A 65 -3.95 -10.30 -26.56
C SER A 65 -2.55 -10.82 -26.29
N GLN A 66 -2.39 -12.14 -26.33
CA GLN A 66 -1.10 -12.79 -26.54
C GLN A 66 -0.97 -13.09 -28.03
N ILE A 67 -0.06 -12.38 -28.71
CA ILE A 67 0.04 -12.43 -30.17
C ILE A 67 0.97 -13.56 -30.59
N TYR A 68 0.47 -14.46 -31.43
CA TYR A 68 1.23 -15.53 -32.07
C TYR A 68 1.24 -15.32 -33.59
N THR A 69 2.36 -15.67 -34.22
CA THR A 69 2.49 -15.65 -35.69
C THR A 69 2.79 -17.05 -36.20
N CYS A 70 2.04 -17.48 -37.22
CA CYS A 70 2.31 -18.71 -37.94
C CYS A 70 3.38 -18.43 -39.00
N GLN A 71 4.52 -19.11 -38.92
CA GLN A 71 5.68 -18.87 -39.78
C GLN A 71 6.26 -20.19 -40.29
N PRO A 72 6.90 -20.20 -41.48
CA PRO A 72 7.61 -21.37 -41.97
C PRO A 72 8.82 -21.68 -41.07
N THR A 73 9.00 -22.96 -40.77
CA THR A 73 10.18 -23.50 -40.12
C THR A 73 11.27 -23.76 -41.17
N PRO A 74 12.54 -23.96 -40.77
CA PRO A 74 13.61 -24.32 -41.70
C PRO A 74 13.32 -25.58 -42.52
N GLU A 75 12.46 -26.47 -42.03
CA GLU A 75 12.03 -27.71 -42.69
C GLU A 75 10.83 -27.51 -43.64
N GLY A 76 10.40 -26.27 -43.88
CA GLY A 76 9.28 -25.93 -44.77
C GLY A 76 7.88 -26.21 -44.20
N LYS A 77 7.77 -26.58 -42.91
CA LYS A 77 6.50 -26.72 -42.20
C LYS A 77 6.08 -25.37 -41.61
N TYR A 78 4.85 -25.22 -41.14
CA TYR A 78 4.42 -24.01 -40.44
C TYR A 78 4.29 -24.27 -38.94
N ALA A 79 4.77 -23.33 -38.14
CA ALA A 79 4.67 -23.38 -36.68
C ALA A 79 4.22 -22.04 -36.11
N TRP A 80 3.52 -22.10 -34.98
CA TRP A 80 3.15 -20.93 -34.20
C TRP A 80 4.30 -20.49 -33.31
N THR A 81 4.69 -19.23 -33.43
CA THR A 81 5.71 -18.61 -32.60
C THR A 81 5.10 -17.46 -31.82
N LEU A 82 5.40 -17.39 -30.52
CA LEU A 82 5.00 -16.26 -29.68
C LEU A 82 5.70 -14.99 -30.15
N LYS A 83 4.93 -13.97 -30.53
CA LYS A 83 5.46 -12.70 -31.05
C LYS A 83 5.61 -11.66 -29.94
N ALA A 84 4.53 -11.37 -29.23
CA ALA A 84 4.51 -10.38 -28.14
C ALA A 84 3.20 -10.46 -27.35
N PRO A 85 3.18 -10.03 -26.09
CA PRO A 85 1.95 -9.61 -25.44
C PRO A 85 1.54 -8.19 -25.88
N ASP A 86 0.25 -7.89 -25.80
CA ASP A 86 -0.29 -6.54 -25.82
C ASP A 86 -1.53 -6.50 -24.90
N ALA A 87 -1.35 -6.02 -23.68
CA ALA A 87 -2.43 -5.93 -22.71
C ALA A 87 -2.37 -4.66 -21.87
N ASN A 88 -3.54 -4.11 -21.58
CA ASN A 88 -3.71 -3.07 -20.57
C ASN A 88 -3.83 -3.70 -19.19
N LEU A 89 -3.22 -3.07 -18.19
CA LEU A 89 -3.30 -3.46 -16.80
C LEU A 89 -4.17 -2.47 -16.02
N ALA A 90 -5.11 -2.98 -15.25
CA ALA A 90 -5.96 -2.22 -14.33
C ALA A 90 -5.85 -2.78 -12.91
N ASP A 91 -6.09 -1.94 -11.90
CA ASP A 91 -6.28 -2.44 -10.52
C ASP A 91 -7.61 -3.17 -10.38
N LEU A 92 -7.89 -3.66 -9.16
CA LEU A 92 -9.12 -4.42 -8.88
C LEU A 92 -10.40 -3.57 -8.96
N GLN A 93 -10.28 -2.25 -8.98
CA GLN A 93 -11.38 -1.30 -9.17
C GLN A 93 -11.53 -0.88 -10.64
N GLY A 94 -10.69 -1.41 -11.55
CA GLY A 94 -10.71 -1.09 -12.97
C GLY A 94 -9.95 0.17 -13.35
N LYS A 95 -9.22 0.81 -12.42
CA LYS A 95 -8.40 1.98 -12.73
C LYS A 95 -7.18 1.54 -13.55
N PRO A 96 -6.85 2.19 -14.68
CA PRO A 96 -5.67 1.86 -15.45
C PRO A 96 -4.39 2.11 -14.65
N ILE A 97 -3.55 1.09 -14.54
CA ILE A 97 -2.27 1.16 -13.83
C ILE A 97 -1.07 0.84 -14.72
N GLY A 98 -1.25 0.37 -15.96
CA GLY A 98 -0.08 0.04 -16.78
C GLY A 98 -0.37 -0.70 -18.07
N LYS A 99 0.70 -1.25 -18.67
CA LYS A 99 0.65 -2.09 -19.86
C LYS A 99 1.65 -3.25 -19.78
N HIS A 100 1.29 -4.37 -20.39
CA HIS A 100 2.16 -5.52 -20.65
C HIS A 100 2.39 -5.63 -22.16
N TYR A 101 3.63 -5.45 -22.60
CA TYR A 101 3.98 -5.37 -24.02
C TYR A 101 5.43 -5.77 -24.28
N ALA A 102 5.81 -6.04 -25.53
CA ALA A 102 7.21 -6.23 -25.90
C ALA A 102 7.87 -4.90 -26.31
N ALA A 103 9.06 -4.60 -25.80
CA ALA A 103 9.89 -3.47 -26.23
C ALA A 103 11.14 -3.94 -26.98
N PRO A 104 11.64 -3.20 -27.99
CA PRO A 104 12.86 -3.57 -28.70
C PRO A 104 14.06 -3.71 -27.75
N PRO A 105 14.91 -4.75 -27.93
CA PRO A 105 14.97 -5.68 -29.06
C PRO A 105 14.04 -6.92 -28.97
N GLY A 106 13.08 -6.98 -28.06
CA GLY A 106 12.14 -8.10 -27.90
C GLY A 106 11.80 -8.46 -26.44
N ASN A 107 12.25 -7.66 -25.48
CA ASN A 107 12.06 -7.93 -24.07
C ASN A 107 10.59 -7.70 -23.69
N THR A 108 10.00 -8.65 -22.98
CA THR A 108 8.66 -8.51 -22.42
C THR A 108 8.71 -7.58 -21.21
N MET A 109 7.90 -6.52 -21.26
CA MET A 109 7.84 -5.47 -20.25
C MET A 109 6.50 -5.48 -19.54
N MET A 110 6.50 -5.12 -18.26
CA MET A 110 5.33 -4.63 -17.53
C MET A 110 5.64 -3.21 -17.10
N ALA A 111 4.99 -2.22 -17.71
CA ALA A 111 5.13 -0.81 -17.36
C ALA A 111 3.94 -0.40 -16.49
N VAL A 112 4.18 -0.20 -15.20
CA VAL A 112 3.19 0.32 -14.26
C VAL A 112 3.39 1.85 -14.16
N ARG A 113 2.28 2.59 -14.19
CA ARG A 113 2.23 4.06 -14.10
C ARG A 113 2.35 4.55 -12.66
#